data_AF-A0A1C4VRN0-F1
#
_entry.id   AF-A0A1C4VRN0-F1
#
_cell.length_a   1.000
_cell.length_b   1.000
_cell.length_c   1.000
_cell.angle_alpha   90.00
_cell.angle_beta   90.00
_cell.angle_gamma   90.00
#
_symmetry.space_group_name_H-M   'P 1'
#
loop_
_entity.id
_entity.type
_entity.pdbx_description
1 polymer ?
#
loop_
_entity_poly.entity_id
_entity_poly.type
_entity_poly.pdbx_seq_one_letter_code
_entity_poly.pdbx_strand_id
1 'polypeptide(L)'
;MRKQMEGDNQRRRALARQARERGRQASETGASLSASKQLTHLDQGKRAGPAPAGRHKPDSTRGGPAPPPAAPPSTAPPSTARSRPARSRATGGPGETPATAGIGYRDLVDDVGRRAGVDFDTAKVAAEATVLALAWALDQGARERLLQAVPVKLHDVVPIDGIERHRDLPGFVGEVARISGRTPEQARRQAEATLGALADRDGDLVAALHVPDGLRDLLGPAAGG
;
A
#
# COMPACT_ATOMS: atom_id res chain seq x y z
N MET A 1 -7.47 -30.50 -29.56
CA MET A 1 -8.00 -30.27 -28.19
C MET A 1 -9.21 -29.32 -28.09
N ARG A 2 -9.61 -28.57 -29.14
CA ARG A 2 -10.75 -27.62 -29.06
C ARG A 2 -12.14 -28.26 -28.86
N LYS A 3 -12.32 -29.51 -29.31
CA LYS A 3 -13.63 -30.19 -29.37
C LYS A 3 -14.17 -30.66 -28.01
N GLN A 4 -13.30 -30.88 -27.01
CA GLN A 4 -13.72 -31.28 -25.66
C GLN A 4 -14.26 -30.09 -24.83
N MET A 5 -13.64 -28.91 -24.96
CA MET A 5 -14.06 -27.69 -24.24
C MET A 5 -15.47 -27.21 -24.62
N GLU A 6 -15.90 -27.48 -25.85
CA GLU A 6 -17.23 -27.09 -26.34
C GLU A 6 -18.35 -27.94 -25.71
N GLY A 7 -18.11 -29.24 -25.51
CA GLY A 7 -19.05 -30.15 -24.87
C GLY A 7 -19.31 -29.81 -23.40
N ASP A 8 -18.26 -29.44 -22.65
CA ASP A 8 -18.40 -29.05 -21.25
C ASP A 8 -19.13 -27.71 -21.08
N ASN A 9 -18.90 -26.76 -21.97
CA ASN A 9 -19.64 -25.50 -21.96
C ASN A 9 -21.12 -25.66 -22.32
N GLN A 10 -21.45 -26.58 -23.24
CA GLN A 10 -22.85 -26.89 -23.55
C GLN A 10 -23.57 -27.55 -22.37
N ARG A 11 -22.93 -28.52 -21.70
CA ARG A 11 -23.48 -29.16 -20.49
C ARG A 11 -23.73 -28.16 -19.36
N ARG A 12 -22.80 -27.21 -19.15
CA ARG A 12 -22.98 -26.14 -18.14
C ARG A 12 -24.14 -25.21 -18.46
N ARG A 13 -24.31 -24.81 -19.71
CA ARG A 13 -25.45 -23.99 -20.14
C ARG A 13 -26.78 -24.73 -19.98
N ALA A 14 -26.81 -26.05 -20.11
CA ALA A 14 -28.00 -26.86 -19.86
C ALA A 14 -28.34 -26.90 -18.36
N LEU A 15 -27.35 -27.15 -17.49
CA LEU A 15 -27.54 -27.17 -16.03
C LEU A 15 -28.01 -25.82 -15.48
N ALA A 16 -27.45 -24.71 -15.97
CA ALA A 16 -27.87 -23.36 -15.56
C ALA A 16 -29.31 -23.03 -15.99
N ARG A 17 -29.77 -23.56 -17.13
CA ARG A 17 -31.18 -23.43 -17.57
C ARG A 17 -32.12 -24.22 -16.66
N GLN A 18 -31.77 -25.47 -16.37
CA GLN A 18 -32.56 -26.34 -15.51
C GLN A 18 -32.65 -25.84 -14.05
N ALA A 19 -31.61 -25.15 -13.55
CA ALA A 19 -31.64 -24.53 -12.23
C ALA A 19 -32.67 -23.38 -12.15
N ARG A 20 -32.73 -22.54 -13.19
CA ARG A 20 -33.70 -21.44 -13.29
C ARG A 20 -35.14 -21.93 -13.41
N GLU A 21 -35.38 -22.99 -14.17
CA GLU A 21 -36.69 -23.64 -14.28
C GLU A 21 -37.20 -24.18 -12.93
N ARG A 22 -36.30 -24.55 -12.02
CA ARG A 22 -36.64 -25.01 -10.66
C ARG A 22 -36.64 -23.88 -9.62
N GLY A 23 -36.56 -22.62 -10.04
CA GLY A 23 -36.55 -21.46 -9.16
C GLY A 23 -35.31 -21.35 -8.27
N ARG A 24 -34.22 -22.06 -8.59
CA ARG A 24 -32.96 -22.08 -7.81
C ARG A 24 -31.89 -21.23 -8.47
N GLN A 25 -31.00 -20.66 -7.67
CA GLN A 25 -29.89 -19.85 -8.17
C GLN A 25 -28.76 -20.73 -8.75
N ALA A 26 -28.12 -20.26 -9.82
CA ALA A 26 -27.06 -21.00 -10.53
C ALA A 26 -25.81 -21.28 -9.67
N SER A 27 -25.64 -20.56 -8.57
CA SER A 27 -24.60 -20.74 -7.55
C SER A 27 -24.75 -22.04 -6.74
N GLU A 28 -25.99 -22.52 -6.55
CA GLU A 28 -26.28 -23.71 -5.74
C GLU A 28 -26.04 -25.04 -6.49
N THR A 29 -25.94 -24.99 -7.82
CA THR A 29 -25.88 -26.18 -8.68
C THR A 29 -24.48 -26.45 -9.27
N GLY A 30 -23.44 -25.77 -8.76
CA GLY A 30 -22.06 -26.00 -9.21
C GLY A 30 -21.77 -25.53 -10.65
N ALA A 31 -22.61 -24.64 -11.20
CA ALA A 31 -22.47 -24.13 -12.57
C ALA A 31 -21.49 -22.96 -12.70
N SER A 32 -20.96 -22.44 -11.59
CA SER A 32 -19.89 -21.43 -11.56
C SER A 32 -18.53 -22.07 -11.26
N LEU A 33 -17.48 -21.56 -11.91
CA LEU A 33 -16.09 -22.06 -11.76
C LEU A 33 -15.57 -22.02 -10.32
N SER A 34 -16.18 -21.20 -9.44
CA SER A 34 -15.79 -21.08 -8.02
C SER A 34 -16.53 -22.05 -7.09
N ALA A 35 -17.70 -22.58 -7.46
CA ALA A 35 -18.50 -23.41 -6.55
C ALA A 35 -17.98 -24.85 -6.42
N SER A 36 -17.45 -25.45 -7.49
CA SER A 36 -16.93 -26.83 -7.45
C SER A 36 -15.64 -26.98 -6.62
N LYS A 37 -14.92 -25.90 -6.34
CA LYS A 37 -13.74 -25.92 -5.44
C LYS A 37 -14.11 -25.78 -3.96
N GLN A 38 -15.28 -25.22 -3.64
CA GLN A 38 -15.69 -25.08 -2.23
C GLN A 38 -16.24 -26.38 -1.64
N LEU A 39 -16.87 -27.23 -2.44
CA LEU A 39 -17.37 -28.52 -1.96
C LEU A 39 -16.26 -29.53 -1.64
N THR A 40 -15.08 -29.41 -2.27
CA THR A 40 -13.95 -30.31 -2.01
C THR A 40 -13.20 -30.00 -0.71
N HIS A 41 -13.31 -28.76 -0.20
CA HIS A 41 -12.68 -28.37 1.07
C HIS A 41 -13.50 -28.73 2.31
N LEU A 42 -14.81 -28.94 2.18
CA LEU A 42 -15.67 -29.30 3.31
C LEU A 42 -15.57 -30.79 3.71
N ASP A 43 -15.11 -31.66 2.81
CA ASP A 43 -15.06 -33.11 3.06
C ASP A 43 -13.71 -33.60 3.63
N GLN A 44 -12.67 -32.76 3.65
CA GLN A 44 -11.35 -33.10 4.22
C GLN A 44 -11.22 -32.81 5.73
N GLY A 45 -12.27 -32.31 6.38
CA GLY A 45 -12.24 -31.90 7.80
C GLY A 45 -12.35 -33.04 8.82
N LYS A 46 -12.56 -34.30 8.42
CA LYS A 46 -12.59 -35.45 9.34
C LYS A 46 -11.24 -36.17 9.41
N ARG A 47 -10.21 -35.48 9.90
CA ARG A 47 -9.06 -36.16 10.50
C ARG A 47 -9.19 -36.07 12.02
N ALA A 48 -9.32 -37.24 12.65
CA ALA A 48 -9.26 -37.40 14.10
C ALA A 48 -7.85 -37.01 14.58
N GLY A 49 -7.70 -35.76 15.01
CA GLY A 49 -6.54 -35.34 15.79
C GLY A 49 -6.59 -35.98 17.19
N PRO A 50 -5.42 -36.17 17.85
CA PRO A 50 -5.38 -36.66 19.22
C PRO A 50 -6.12 -35.72 20.17
N ALA A 51 -6.72 -36.29 21.22
CA ALA A 51 -7.59 -35.58 22.16
C ALA A 51 -6.86 -34.40 22.85
N PRO A 52 -7.55 -33.25 23.08
CA PRO A 52 -6.96 -32.13 23.80
C PRO A 52 -6.70 -32.49 25.27
N ALA A 53 -5.48 -32.22 25.73
CA ALA A 53 -5.09 -32.36 27.13
C ALA A 53 -5.94 -31.44 28.03
N GLY A 54 -6.28 -31.98 29.20
CA GLY A 54 -7.31 -31.46 30.09
C GLY A 54 -7.01 -30.14 30.80
N ARG A 55 -8.01 -29.79 31.60
CA ARG A 55 -8.31 -28.49 32.20
C ARG A 55 -7.72 -28.39 33.61
N HIS A 56 -6.76 -27.48 33.84
CA HIS A 56 -6.41 -27.04 35.19
C HIS A 56 -6.25 -25.51 35.26
N LYS A 57 -7.27 -24.86 35.84
CA LYS A 57 -7.11 -23.61 36.60
C LYS A 57 -7.18 -23.99 38.08
N PRO A 58 -6.40 -23.34 38.95
CA PRO A 58 -6.88 -22.96 40.26
C PRO A 58 -7.11 -21.45 40.31
N ASP A 59 -8.25 -21.07 40.86
CA ASP A 59 -8.65 -19.70 41.12
C ASP A 59 -8.58 -19.39 42.61
N SER A 60 -8.28 -18.12 42.89
CA SER A 60 -8.71 -17.30 44.03
C SER A 60 -8.00 -17.41 45.41
N THR A 61 -7.50 -16.23 45.80
CA THR A 61 -7.53 -15.60 47.14
C THR A 61 -6.82 -16.25 48.32
N ARG A 62 -5.79 -15.56 48.86
CA ARG A 62 -5.81 -14.83 50.17
C ARG A 62 -4.39 -14.61 50.75
N GLY A 63 -3.91 -13.36 50.69
CA GLY A 63 -3.26 -12.64 51.80
C GLY A 63 -1.80 -12.93 52.22
N GLY A 64 -0.88 -12.03 51.79
CA GLY A 64 0.27 -11.46 52.56
C GLY A 64 1.39 -12.39 53.08
N PRO A 65 2.58 -11.88 53.50
CA PRO A 65 2.89 -10.51 53.94
C PRO A 65 4.06 -9.80 53.19
N ALA A 66 4.28 -8.55 53.58
CA ALA A 66 5.10 -7.47 52.99
C ALA A 66 6.64 -7.62 53.15
N PRO A 67 7.46 -6.81 52.41
CA PRO A 67 8.91 -6.97 52.31
C PRO A 67 9.70 -6.22 53.42
N PRO A 68 10.96 -6.61 53.71
CA PRO A 68 11.85 -5.83 54.58
C PRO A 68 12.60 -4.68 53.83
N PRO A 69 13.14 -3.67 54.57
CA PRO A 69 13.38 -2.29 54.10
C PRO A 69 14.80 -1.96 53.60
N ALA A 70 14.93 -0.75 53.03
CA ALA A 70 16.14 -0.12 52.46
C ALA A 70 17.07 0.55 53.49
N ALA A 71 18.36 0.70 53.14
CA ALA A 71 19.35 1.60 53.77
C ALA A 71 20.49 1.99 52.78
N PRO A 72 21.24 3.11 53.00
CA PRO A 72 21.60 4.09 51.96
C PRO A 72 23.13 4.30 51.74
N PRO A 73 23.65 5.49 51.30
CA PRO A 73 24.42 5.68 50.06
C PRO A 73 25.94 5.84 50.26
N SER A 74 26.73 5.77 49.18
CA SER A 74 28.12 6.28 49.19
C SER A 74 28.48 6.96 47.86
N THR A 75 28.47 8.29 47.94
CA THR A 75 29.49 9.26 47.50
C THR A 75 30.34 8.96 46.25
N ALA A 76 30.13 9.80 45.23
CA ALA A 76 30.98 10.03 44.06
C ALA A 76 32.37 10.61 44.42
N PRO A 77 33.31 10.71 43.46
CA PRO A 77 33.43 11.97 42.70
C PRO A 77 33.68 11.80 41.17
N PRO A 78 33.69 12.90 40.39
CA PRO A 78 33.32 12.92 38.98
C PRO A 78 34.52 12.90 38.02
N SER A 79 34.29 12.50 36.77
CA SER A 79 35.19 12.87 35.68
C SER A 79 34.43 13.26 34.41
N THR A 80 34.70 14.52 34.09
CA THR A 80 34.38 15.37 32.95
C THR A 80 34.53 14.77 31.55
N ALA A 81 33.90 15.51 30.59
CA ALA A 81 34.11 15.53 29.13
C ALA A 81 33.10 14.69 28.33
N ARG A 82 31.98 15.26 27.86
CA ARG A 82 31.87 16.16 26.69
C ARG A 82 32.70 15.66 25.50
N SER A 83 32.08 14.91 24.58
CA SER A 83 32.39 14.91 23.13
C SER A 83 31.36 14.12 22.31
N ARG A 84 30.57 14.86 21.53
CA ARG A 84 30.06 14.51 20.18
C ARG A 84 31.25 14.77 19.21
N PRO A 85 31.54 14.00 18.14
CA PRO A 85 30.71 13.71 16.95
C PRO A 85 30.84 12.21 16.54
N ALA A 86 30.33 11.64 15.44
CA ALA A 86 30.21 12.10 14.07
C ALA A 86 29.25 11.23 13.25
N ARG A 87 28.76 11.83 12.17
CA ARG A 87 27.97 11.23 11.10
C ARG A 87 28.79 10.10 10.46
N SER A 88 28.31 8.86 10.56
CA SER A 88 28.84 7.74 9.78
C SER A 88 28.27 7.83 8.37
N ARG A 89 29.05 8.48 7.50
CA ARG A 89 28.97 8.41 6.05
C ARG A 89 29.21 6.94 5.66
N ALA A 90 28.16 6.25 5.23
CA ALA A 90 28.29 4.88 4.74
C ALA A 90 29.08 4.89 3.43
N THR A 91 30.15 4.11 3.45
CA THR A 91 31.12 3.85 2.39
C THR A 91 30.44 3.18 1.20
N GLY A 92 30.66 3.74 0.01
CA GLY A 92 30.23 3.17 -1.27
C GLY A 92 30.93 1.84 -1.55
N GLY A 93 30.14 0.85 -1.99
CA GLY A 93 30.63 -0.38 -2.59
C GLY A 93 30.89 -0.19 -4.09
N PRO A 94 31.84 -0.94 -4.69
CA PRO A 94 32.17 -0.81 -6.10
C PRO A 94 31.15 -1.57 -6.95
N GLY A 95 30.31 -0.84 -7.67
CA GLY A 95 29.31 -1.41 -8.56
C GLY A 95 28.25 -0.45 -9.09
N GLU A 96 28.31 0.84 -8.79
CA GLU A 96 27.41 1.82 -9.40
C GLU A 96 27.97 2.25 -10.77
N THR A 97 27.43 1.64 -11.82
CA THR A 97 27.22 2.35 -13.09
C THR A 97 26.63 3.73 -12.79
N PRO A 98 26.96 4.79 -13.54
CA PRO A 98 26.40 6.12 -13.29
C PRO A 98 24.89 6.04 -13.48
N ALA A 99 24.17 5.81 -12.38
CA ALA A 99 22.74 5.93 -12.35
C ALA A 99 22.48 7.42 -12.57
N THR A 100 21.77 7.73 -13.65
CA THR A 100 20.83 8.86 -13.64
C THR A 100 20.26 8.92 -12.23
N ALA A 101 20.55 9.99 -11.48
CA ALA A 101 20.34 10.07 -10.03
C ALA A 101 18.85 9.99 -9.71
N GLY A 102 18.31 8.77 -9.76
CA GLY A 102 16.91 8.48 -9.60
C GLY A 102 16.54 8.66 -8.14
N ILE A 103 15.33 9.15 -7.92
CA ILE A 103 14.79 9.32 -6.59
C ILE A 103 14.77 7.96 -5.88
N GLY A 104 15.41 7.83 -4.71
CA GLY A 104 15.37 6.58 -3.94
C GLY A 104 13.93 6.24 -3.48
N TYR A 105 13.43 5.05 -3.83
CA TYR A 105 12.06 4.60 -3.49
C TYR A 105 11.74 4.72 -2.00
N ARG A 106 12.60 4.15 -1.15
CA ARG A 106 12.35 4.14 0.29
C ARG A 106 12.37 5.55 0.86
N ASP A 107 13.36 6.33 0.47
CA ASP A 107 13.45 7.72 0.91
C ASP A 107 12.21 8.51 0.49
N LEU A 108 11.64 8.26 -0.70
CA LEU A 108 10.50 9.01 -1.23
C LEU A 108 9.28 8.71 -0.39
N VAL A 109 8.99 7.43 -0.19
CA VAL A 109 7.86 6.98 0.62
C VAL A 109 8.00 7.42 2.07
N ASP A 110 9.20 7.35 2.66
CA ASP A 110 9.47 7.84 4.02
C ASP A 110 9.18 9.34 4.14
N ASP A 111 9.52 10.12 3.11
CA ASP A 111 9.26 11.56 3.11
C ASP A 111 7.77 11.89 2.95
N VAL A 112 7.06 11.15 2.09
CA VAL A 112 5.59 11.23 1.99
C VAL A 112 4.94 10.90 3.32
N GLY A 113 5.38 9.83 4.00
CA GLY A 113 4.86 9.42 5.30
C GLY A 113 5.04 10.50 6.37
N ARG A 114 6.23 11.12 6.43
CA ARG A 114 6.50 12.24 7.34
C ARG A 114 5.58 13.44 7.08
N ARG A 115 5.38 13.83 5.81
CA ARG A 115 4.54 14.98 5.43
C ARG A 115 3.06 14.73 5.68
N ALA A 116 2.58 13.54 5.38
CA ALA A 116 1.18 13.17 5.54
C ALA A 116 0.83 12.70 6.97
N GLY A 117 1.84 12.47 7.83
CA GLY A 117 1.65 11.98 9.20
C GLY A 117 1.15 10.54 9.25
N VAL A 118 1.58 9.69 8.32
CA VAL A 118 1.13 8.29 8.18
C VAL A 118 2.30 7.32 8.18
N ASP A 119 2.01 6.04 8.45
CA ASP A 119 3.00 4.96 8.34
C ASP A 119 3.46 4.71 6.90
N PHE A 120 4.56 3.98 6.76
CA PHE A 120 5.21 3.69 5.49
C PHE A 120 4.28 2.98 4.49
N ASP A 121 3.48 2.01 4.95
CA ASP A 121 2.61 1.23 4.07
C ASP A 121 1.49 2.10 3.51
N THR A 122 0.93 2.98 4.34
CA THR A 122 -0.05 3.98 3.92
C THR A 122 0.56 5.01 2.98
N ALA A 123 1.76 5.51 3.29
CA ALA A 123 2.47 6.45 2.42
C ALA A 123 2.81 5.85 1.06
N LYS A 124 3.21 4.58 1.04
CA LYS A 124 3.51 3.82 -0.18
C LYS A 124 2.29 3.78 -1.10
N VAL A 125 1.16 3.30 -0.58
CA VAL A 125 -0.07 3.16 -1.36
C VAL A 125 -0.54 4.52 -1.88
N ALA A 126 -0.39 5.57 -1.07
CA ALA A 126 -0.76 6.91 -1.50
C ALA A 126 0.16 7.48 -2.59
N ALA A 127 1.46 7.23 -2.48
CA ALA A 127 2.44 7.62 -3.50
C ALA A 127 2.19 6.88 -4.82
N GLU A 128 1.94 5.57 -4.77
CA GLU A 128 1.54 4.75 -5.93
C GLU A 128 0.29 5.31 -6.59
N ALA A 129 -0.79 5.49 -5.82
CA ALA A 129 -2.06 6.02 -6.31
C ALA A 129 -1.91 7.39 -6.98
N THR A 130 -1.14 8.29 -6.34
CA THR A 130 -0.92 9.65 -6.85
C THR A 130 -0.11 9.64 -8.14
N VAL A 131 0.99 8.89 -8.20
CA VAL A 131 1.83 8.79 -9.41
C VAL A 131 1.04 8.21 -10.57
N LEU A 132 0.26 7.17 -10.33
CA LEU A 132 -0.58 6.55 -11.34
C LEU A 132 -1.66 7.52 -11.85
N ALA A 133 -2.45 8.13 -10.96
CA ALA A 133 -3.47 9.10 -11.35
C ALA A 133 -2.85 10.28 -12.14
N LEU A 134 -1.69 10.78 -11.70
CA LEU A 134 -1.00 11.88 -12.36
C LEU A 134 -0.49 11.48 -13.74
N ALA A 135 0.10 10.30 -13.87
CA ALA A 135 0.58 9.78 -15.14
C ALA A 135 -0.53 9.73 -16.21
N TRP A 136 -1.77 9.43 -15.80
CA TRP A 136 -2.94 9.42 -16.70
C TRP A 136 -3.53 10.80 -16.96
N ALA A 137 -3.45 11.72 -15.99
CA ALA A 137 -3.87 13.12 -16.18
C ALA A 137 -3.01 13.85 -17.21
N LEU A 138 -1.70 13.59 -17.20
CA LEU A 138 -0.69 14.21 -18.06
C LEU A 138 -0.81 13.82 -19.54
N ASP A 139 -0.21 14.61 -20.41
CA ASP A 139 0.00 14.24 -21.81
C ASP A 139 1.21 13.32 -21.97
N GLN A 140 1.29 12.60 -23.10
CA GLN A 140 2.24 11.49 -23.29
C GLN A 140 3.70 11.86 -22.95
N GLY A 141 4.19 13.01 -23.42
CA GLY A 141 5.57 13.42 -23.15
C GLY A 141 5.84 13.74 -21.67
N ALA A 142 4.88 14.37 -20.97
CA ALA A 142 5.01 14.64 -19.54
C ALA A 142 4.86 13.36 -18.70
N ARG A 143 3.96 12.46 -19.12
CA ARG A 143 3.81 11.12 -18.53
C ARG A 143 5.11 10.32 -18.62
N GLU A 144 5.75 10.26 -19.78
CA GLU A 144 7.00 9.54 -19.96
C GLU A 144 8.11 10.08 -19.05
N ARG A 145 8.25 11.41 -18.96
CA ARG A 145 9.21 12.05 -18.05
C ARG A 145 8.94 11.70 -16.59
N LEU A 146 7.68 11.77 -16.15
CA LEU A 146 7.30 11.37 -14.79
C LEU A 146 7.72 9.92 -14.49
N LEU A 147 7.37 8.98 -15.38
CA LEU A 147 7.62 7.56 -15.16
C LEU A 147 9.12 7.20 -15.25
N GLN A 148 9.92 7.97 -15.98
CA GLN A 148 11.38 7.83 -16.02
C GLN A 148 12.05 8.35 -14.74
N ALA A 149 11.51 9.42 -14.14
CA ALA A 149 12.09 10.03 -12.95
C ALA A 149 11.68 9.34 -11.64
N VAL A 150 10.48 8.74 -11.62
CA VAL A 150 9.92 8.07 -10.44
C VAL A 150 10.34 6.59 -10.39
N PRO A 151 10.64 6.03 -9.19
CA PRO A 151 10.90 4.62 -9.01
C PRO A 151 9.85 3.71 -9.65
N VAL A 152 10.30 2.70 -10.39
CA VAL A 152 9.44 1.71 -11.05
C VAL A 152 8.42 1.07 -10.11
N LYS A 153 8.81 0.83 -8.85
CA LYS A 153 7.90 0.28 -7.83
C LYS A 153 6.63 1.11 -7.61
N LEU A 154 6.65 2.41 -7.89
CA LEU A 154 5.50 3.29 -7.71
C LEU A 154 4.51 3.27 -8.90
N HIS A 155 4.91 2.71 -10.04
CA HIS A 155 4.10 2.72 -11.26
C HIS A 155 3.98 1.37 -11.98
N ASP A 156 4.65 0.33 -11.49
CA ASP A 156 4.49 -1.06 -11.95
C ASP A 156 3.24 -1.75 -11.38
N VAL A 157 2.39 -0.98 -10.69
CA VAL A 157 1.14 -1.46 -10.11
C VAL A 157 -0.01 -0.91 -10.95
N VAL A 158 -0.82 -1.80 -11.52
CA VAL A 158 -2.02 -1.39 -12.28
C VAL A 158 -3.26 -1.83 -11.49
N PRO A 159 -4.16 -0.90 -11.14
CA PRO A 159 -5.43 -1.24 -10.51
C PRO A 159 -6.24 -2.19 -11.41
N ILE A 160 -6.94 -3.16 -10.80
CA ILE A 160 -7.72 -4.16 -11.53
C ILE A 160 -8.80 -3.50 -12.40
N ASP A 161 -9.42 -2.43 -11.91
CA ASP A 161 -10.49 -1.72 -12.60
C ASP A 161 -9.97 -0.68 -13.61
N GLY A 162 -8.66 -0.61 -13.83
CA GLY A 162 -8.02 0.42 -14.66
C GLY A 162 -7.90 1.76 -13.96
N ILE A 163 -7.50 2.78 -14.72
CA ILE A 163 -7.32 4.17 -14.24
C ILE A 163 -8.09 5.10 -15.15
N GLU A 164 -8.90 5.97 -14.57
CA GLU A 164 -9.63 7.00 -15.30
C GLU A 164 -8.82 8.28 -15.42
N ARG A 165 -8.93 8.95 -16.57
CA ARG A 165 -8.24 10.21 -16.84
C ARG A 165 -9.05 11.39 -16.34
N HIS A 166 -8.56 12.05 -15.30
CA HIS A 166 -9.15 13.26 -14.73
C HIS A 166 -8.14 14.41 -14.76
N ARG A 167 -8.56 15.58 -15.25
CA ARG A 167 -7.71 16.79 -15.35
C ARG A 167 -8.13 17.90 -14.38
N ASP A 168 -9.29 17.75 -13.74
CA ASP A 168 -9.80 18.61 -12.68
C ASP A 168 -9.45 18.03 -11.29
N LEU A 169 -9.34 18.91 -10.30
CA LEU A 169 -8.99 18.54 -8.93
C LEU A 169 -9.94 17.50 -8.31
N PRO A 170 -11.28 17.68 -8.36
CA PRO A 170 -12.19 16.73 -7.74
C PRO A 170 -12.11 15.33 -8.35
N GLY A 171 -12.07 15.22 -9.69
CA GLY A 171 -11.91 13.95 -10.38
C GLY A 171 -10.59 13.26 -10.06
N PHE A 172 -9.49 14.03 -10.07
CA PHE A 172 -8.17 13.50 -9.71
C PHE A 172 -8.11 12.98 -8.27
N VAL A 173 -8.60 13.77 -7.30
CA VAL A 173 -8.64 13.37 -5.89
C VAL A 173 -9.55 12.15 -5.69
N GLY A 174 -10.68 12.09 -6.38
CA GLY A 174 -11.58 10.95 -6.38
C GLY A 174 -10.89 9.67 -6.89
N GLU A 175 -10.09 9.78 -7.93
CA GLU A 175 -9.33 8.66 -8.49
C GLU A 175 -8.21 8.19 -7.53
N VAL A 176 -7.46 9.12 -6.93
CA VAL A 176 -6.46 8.78 -5.90
C VAL A 176 -7.13 8.11 -4.69
N ALA A 177 -8.28 8.61 -4.25
CA ALA A 177 -9.06 8.03 -3.16
C ALA A 177 -9.52 6.60 -3.48
N ARG A 178 -9.99 6.36 -4.72
CA ARG A 178 -10.41 5.04 -5.21
C ARG A 178 -9.25 4.05 -5.22
N ILE A 179 -8.10 4.43 -5.77
CA ILE A 179 -6.92 3.55 -5.87
C ILE A 179 -6.34 3.25 -4.49
N SER A 180 -6.29 4.24 -3.59
CA SER A 180 -5.69 4.09 -2.26
C SER A 180 -6.64 3.54 -1.18
N GLY A 181 -7.95 3.46 -1.48
CA GLY A 181 -8.98 3.05 -0.51
C GLY A 181 -9.18 4.06 0.63
N ARG A 182 -9.03 5.36 0.35
CA ARG A 182 -9.09 6.47 1.34
C ARG A 182 -10.25 7.41 1.07
N THR A 183 -10.54 8.31 2.02
CA THR A 183 -11.50 9.39 1.77
C THR A 183 -10.90 10.44 0.83
N PRO A 184 -11.71 11.22 0.09
CA PRO A 184 -11.21 12.29 -0.78
C PRO A 184 -10.30 13.30 -0.05
N GLU A 185 -10.62 13.65 1.19
CA GLU A 185 -9.82 14.61 1.98
C GLU A 185 -8.46 14.03 2.37
N GLN A 186 -8.41 12.73 2.68
CA GLN A 186 -7.16 12.02 2.96
C GLN A 186 -6.32 11.90 1.68
N ALA A 187 -6.95 11.50 0.58
CA ALA A 187 -6.30 11.38 -0.72
C ALA A 187 -5.71 12.71 -1.19
N ARG A 188 -6.44 13.82 -1.01
CA ARG A 188 -5.94 15.16 -1.30
C ARG A 188 -4.67 15.47 -0.51
N ARG A 189 -4.69 15.33 0.81
CA ARG A 189 -3.51 15.60 1.66
C ARG A 189 -2.32 14.71 1.29
N GLN A 190 -2.57 13.45 0.96
CA GLN A 190 -1.51 12.52 0.57
C GLN A 190 -0.97 12.82 -0.84
N ALA A 191 -1.81 13.28 -1.76
CA ALA A 191 -1.38 13.72 -3.09
C ALA A 191 -0.51 14.99 -2.99
N GLU A 192 -0.93 15.98 -2.18
CA GLU A 192 -0.13 17.17 -1.86
C GLU A 192 1.23 16.79 -1.25
N ALA A 193 1.23 15.87 -0.28
CA ALA A 193 2.47 15.36 0.32
C ALA A 193 3.39 14.66 -0.69
N THR A 194 2.82 13.87 -1.61
CA THR A 194 3.58 13.16 -2.66
C THR A 194 4.19 14.13 -3.66
N LEU A 195 3.40 15.09 -4.14
CA LEU A 195 3.86 16.10 -5.09
C LEU A 195 4.92 17.00 -4.46
N GLY A 196 4.76 17.39 -3.19
CA GLY A 196 5.80 18.10 -2.45
C GLY A 196 7.08 17.29 -2.29
N ALA A 197 6.97 15.98 -2.00
CA ALA A 197 8.15 15.12 -1.86
C ALA A 197 8.90 14.92 -3.18
N LEU A 198 8.18 14.93 -4.31
CA LEU A 198 8.79 14.94 -5.64
C LEU A 198 9.45 16.30 -5.94
N ALA A 199 8.76 17.41 -5.66
CA ALA A 199 9.27 18.76 -5.91
C ALA A 199 10.56 19.07 -5.13
N ASP A 200 10.66 18.62 -3.87
CA ASP A 200 11.86 18.85 -3.05
C ASP A 200 13.08 18.06 -3.53
N ARG A 201 12.87 17.02 -4.34
CA ARG A 201 13.96 16.21 -4.92
C ARG A 201 14.32 16.62 -6.33
N ASP A 202 13.31 16.96 -7.10
CA ASP A 202 13.45 17.37 -8.48
C ASP A 202 12.35 18.40 -8.80
N GLY A 203 12.64 19.65 -8.45
CA GLY A 203 11.74 20.77 -8.72
C GLY A 203 11.59 21.06 -10.21
N ASP A 204 12.66 20.82 -10.98
CA ASP A 204 12.68 20.98 -12.42
C ASP A 204 11.77 19.94 -13.11
N LEU A 205 11.71 18.71 -12.59
CA LEU A 205 10.74 17.70 -13.03
C LEU A 205 9.32 18.24 -12.85
N VAL A 206 8.95 18.67 -11.64
CA VAL A 206 7.59 19.13 -11.34
C VAL A 206 7.20 20.33 -12.21
N ALA A 207 8.11 21.27 -12.43
CA ALA A 207 7.91 22.39 -13.36
C ALA A 207 7.73 21.91 -14.81
N ALA A 208 8.51 20.92 -15.25
CA ALA A 208 8.46 20.38 -16.61
C ALA A 208 7.24 19.48 -16.90
N LEU A 209 6.52 18.99 -15.88
CA LEU A 209 5.34 18.15 -16.07
C LEU A 209 4.17 18.89 -16.73
N HIS A 210 4.17 20.23 -16.75
CA HIS A 210 3.05 21.03 -17.29
C HIS A 210 1.71 20.53 -16.73
N VAL A 211 1.64 20.45 -15.40
CA VAL A 211 0.47 19.94 -14.68
C VAL A 211 -0.79 20.72 -15.12
N PRO A 212 -1.91 20.03 -15.43
CA PRO A 212 -3.15 20.68 -15.83
C PRO A 212 -3.55 21.78 -14.86
N ASP A 213 -4.11 22.89 -15.38
CA ASP A 213 -4.47 24.07 -14.57
C ASP A 213 -5.32 23.68 -13.33
N GLY A 214 -6.25 22.75 -13.51
CA GLY A 214 -7.11 22.25 -12.45
C GLY A 214 -6.38 21.49 -11.33
N LEU A 215 -5.12 21.10 -11.51
CA LEU A 215 -4.32 20.37 -10.51
C LEU A 215 -3.21 21.23 -9.89
N ARG A 216 -3.02 22.48 -10.35
CA ARG A 216 -1.97 23.37 -9.82
C ARG A 216 -2.13 23.66 -8.33
N ASP A 217 -3.37 23.67 -7.84
CA ASP A 217 -3.68 23.84 -6.41
C ASP A 217 -2.99 22.80 -5.51
N LEU A 218 -2.63 21.62 -6.04
CA LEU A 218 -1.94 20.57 -5.30
C LEU A 218 -0.43 20.81 -5.14
N LEU A 219 0.17 21.65 -5.98
CA LEU A 219 1.61 21.93 -5.96
C LEU A 219 1.99 22.98 -4.92
N GLY A 220 0.98 23.61 -4.28
CA GLY A 220 1.19 24.72 -3.36
C GLY A 220 1.77 25.97 -4.06
N PRO A 221 1.95 27.08 -3.31
CA PRO A 221 2.40 28.36 -3.87
C PRO A 221 3.87 28.36 -4.35
N ALA A 222 4.64 27.29 -4.11
CA ALA A 222 6.06 27.23 -4.44
C ALA A 222 6.37 26.82 -5.89
N ALA A 223 5.39 26.32 -6.65
CA ALA A 223 5.59 25.82 -8.01
C ALA A 223 5.33 26.85 -9.13
N GLY A 224 5.26 28.14 -8.79
CA GLY A 224 4.83 29.21 -9.71
C GLY A 224 5.67 30.49 -9.64
N GLY A 225 7.00 30.36 -9.48
CA GLY A 225 7.93 31.49 -9.47
C GLY A 225 9.25 31.15 -10.13
#